data_AF-A0A8T5IXX3-F1
#
_entry.id   AF-A0A8T5IXX3-F1
#
_cell.length_a   1.000
_cell.length_b   1.000
_cell.length_c   1.000
_cell.angle_alpha   90.00
_cell.angle_beta   90.00
_cell.angle_gamma   90.00
#
_symmetry.space_group_name_H-M   'P 1'
#
loop_
_entity.id
_entity.type
_entity.pdbx_description
1 polymer ?
#
loop_
_entity_poly.entity_id
_entity_poly.type
_entity_poly.pdbx_seq_one_letter_code
_entity_poly.pdbx_strand_id
1 'polypeptide(L)'
;MQSHNKENIIQSYNRKPFIIFSYLEGRHLKNINDAQMYQMIKHLALLHKITKGHKPINFEYREPRTKKFCLKVAKTESKRFKNKEKGKIKLNRIKTKLNELMLPEKLQKGVIHGDFDKANIKFKKNKLTGILDFDDSTYTFLIYDLGAVLLYWTRFYVKKLDFEKAKKIIKIYEKYRPLSKLEKNNIFDAFQLHTLMIMSWLMYDKWKGKDLFKILSGILDELDSIGRDKFYKKLFD
;
A
#
# COMPACT_ATOMS: atom_id res chain seq x y z
N MET A 1 -16.30 -31.23 -4.47
CA MET A 1 -17.33 -30.63 -5.32
C MET A 1 -16.65 -30.05 -6.55
N GLN A 2 -16.91 -30.73 -7.67
CA GLN A 2 -16.95 -30.30 -9.07
C GLN A 2 -16.03 -29.17 -9.58
N SER A 3 -15.25 -29.58 -10.57
CA SER A 3 -14.73 -28.81 -11.71
C SER A 3 -15.61 -27.60 -12.09
N HIS A 4 -15.08 -26.39 -11.90
CA HIS A 4 -15.61 -25.23 -12.60
C HIS A 4 -14.95 -25.11 -13.97
N ASN A 5 -15.81 -25.13 -14.99
CA ASN A 5 -15.52 -24.86 -16.39
C ASN A 5 -14.58 -23.65 -16.56
N LYS A 6 -13.71 -23.73 -17.57
CA LYS A 6 -12.98 -22.61 -18.16
C LYS A 6 -13.94 -21.67 -18.92
N GLU A 7 -15.03 -21.25 -18.29
CA GLU A 7 -15.90 -20.22 -18.85
C GLU A 7 -15.18 -18.87 -18.76
N ASN A 8 -15.32 -18.06 -19.82
CA ASN A 8 -14.74 -16.73 -19.89
C ASN A 8 -15.22 -15.89 -18.70
N ILE A 9 -14.35 -15.75 -17.69
CA ILE A 9 -14.58 -14.97 -16.45
C ILE A 9 -14.89 -13.49 -16.78
N ILE A 10 -14.44 -13.02 -17.95
CA ILE A 10 -14.67 -11.68 -18.46
C ILE A 10 -15.77 -11.73 -19.52
N GLN A 11 -16.83 -10.96 -19.31
CA GLN A 11 -17.95 -10.78 -20.22
C GLN A 11 -18.04 -9.31 -20.67
N SER A 12 -18.88 -8.99 -21.66
CA SER A 12 -19.07 -7.61 -22.16
C SER A 12 -20.54 -7.25 -22.26
N TYR A 13 -20.91 -6.07 -21.77
CA TYR A 13 -22.25 -5.50 -21.92
C TYR A 13 -22.12 -4.04 -22.35
N ASN A 14 -22.80 -3.65 -23.44
CA ASN A 14 -22.67 -2.31 -24.04
C ASN A 14 -21.21 -1.88 -24.27
N ARG A 15 -20.37 -2.80 -24.77
CA ARG A 15 -18.93 -2.60 -25.00
C ARG A 15 -18.10 -2.31 -23.73
N LYS A 16 -18.65 -2.57 -22.54
CA LYS A 16 -17.93 -2.47 -21.27
C LYS A 16 -17.64 -3.86 -20.73
N PRO A 17 -16.37 -4.21 -20.45
CA PRO A 17 -16.04 -5.49 -19.85
C PRO A 17 -16.56 -5.53 -18.40
N PHE A 18 -17.01 -6.70 -17.96
CA PHE A 18 -17.41 -6.96 -16.58
C PHE A 18 -17.01 -8.38 -16.14
N ILE A 19 -16.87 -8.55 -14.83
CA ILE A 19 -16.60 -9.84 -14.18
C ILE A 19 -17.66 -10.00 -13.08
N ILE A 20 -18.20 -11.21 -12.93
CA ILE A 20 -19.10 -11.57 -11.83
C ILE A 20 -18.33 -12.42 -10.83
N PHE A 21 -18.39 -12.03 -9.56
CA PHE A 21 -17.77 -12.75 -8.46
C PHE A 21 -18.82 -13.39 -7.54
N SER A 22 -18.44 -14.44 -6.84
CA SER A 22 -19.23 -14.98 -5.73
C SER A 22 -19.39 -13.93 -4.63
N TYR A 23 -20.59 -13.81 -4.08
CA TYR A 23 -20.83 -12.94 -2.94
C TYR A 23 -20.15 -13.48 -1.67
N LEU A 24 -19.25 -12.70 -1.07
CA LEU A 24 -18.68 -13.01 0.24
C LEU A 24 -19.54 -12.40 1.35
N GLU A 25 -19.92 -13.17 2.35
CA GLU A 25 -20.70 -12.65 3.49
C GLU A 25 -19.92 -11.68 4.38
N GLY A 26 -20.64 -10.91 5.20
CA GLY A 26 -20.08 -9.98 6.19
C GLY A 26 -20.31 -8.52 5.82
N ARG A 27 -19.67 -7.61 6.57
CA ARG A 27 -19.76 -6.16 6.40
C ARG A 27 -18.40 -5.49 6.54
N HIS A 28 -18.26 -4.33 5.93
CA HIS A 28 -17.15 -3.42 6.19
C HIS A 28 -17.31 -2.78 7.56
N LEU A 29 -16.21 -2.60 8.27
CA LEU A 29 -16.22 -2.01 9.61
C LEU A 29 -15.68 -0.58 9.57
N LYS A 30 -16.40 0.36 10.18
CA LYS A 30 -15.93 1.74 10.33
C LYS A 30 -14.74 1.81 11.30
N ASN A 31 -14.83 1.08 12.41
CA ASN A 31 -13.83 1.00 13.47
C ASN A 31 -13.31 -0.43 13.58
N ILE A 32 -12.00 -0.57 13.71
CA ILE A 32 -11.31 -1.86 13.79
C ILE A 32 -10.69 -1.99 15.18
N ASN A 33 -11.05 -3.06 15.90
CA ASN A 33 -10.44 -3.39 17.18
C ASN A 33 -9.14 -4.20 17.00
N ASP A 34 -8.44 -4.45 18.12
CA ASP A 34 -7.17 -5.16 18.10
C ASP A 34 -7.24 -6.59 17.52
N ALA A 35 -8.31 -7.33 17.80
CA ALA A 35 -8.50 -8.69 17.30
C ALA A 35 -8.76 -8.72 15.78
N GLN A 36 -9.44 -7.69 15.27
CA GLN A 36 -9.69 -7.52 13.84
C GLN A 36 -8.44 -7.03 13.12
N MET A 37 -7.70 -6.08 13.70
CA MET A 37 -6.39 -5.65 13.20
C MET A 37 -5.43 -6.83 13.10
N TYR A 38 -5.37 -7.68 14.14
CA TYR A 38 -4.57 -8.90 14.11
C TYR A 38 -4.92 -9.80 12.92
N GLN A 39 -6.21 -10.02 12.66
CA GLN A 39 -6.65 -10.83 11.54
C GLN A 39 -6.30 -10.20 10.20
N MET A 40 -6.45 -8.88 10.05
CA MET A 40 -6.05 -8.18 8.82
C MET A 40 -4.56 -8.37 8.54
N ILE A 41 -3.70 -8.07 9.52
CA ILE A 41 -2.24 -8.18 9.34
C ILE A 41 -1.82 -9.63 9.12
N LYS A 42 -2.45 -10.59 9.83
CA LYS A 42 -2.27 -12.03 9.58
C LYS A 42 -2.55 -12.37 8.12
N HIS A 43 -3.71 -11.96 7.58
CA HIS A 43 -4.08 -12.36 6.22
C HIS A 43 -3.26 -11.63 5.15
N LEU A 44 -2.82 -10.39 5.40
CA LEU A 44 -1.84 -9.73 4.54
C LEU A 44 -0.52 -10.50 4.48
N ALA A 45 0.00 -10.91 5.64
CA ALA A 45 1.22 -11.72 5.70
C ALA A 45 1.06 -13.08 5.01
N LEU A 46 -0.11 -13.71 5.13
CA LEU A 46 -0.42 -14.97 4.45
C LEU A 46 -0.52 -14.79 2.93
N LEU A 47 -1.18 -13.72 2.44
CA LEU A 47 -1.20 -13.36 1.02
C LEU A 47 0.23 -13.24 0.49
N HIS A 48 1.08 -12.45 1.15
CA HIS A 48 2.48 -12.28 0.75
C HIS A 48 3.32 -13.55 0.87
N LYS A 49 2.96 -14.47 1.79
CA LYS A 49 3.65 -15.75 1.94
C LYS A 49 3.35 -16.66 0.75
N ILE A 50 2.08 -16.78 0.34
CA ILE A 50 1.69 -17.66 -0.76
C ILE A 50 2.07 -17.10 -2.14
N THR A 51 2.21 -15.77 -2.27
CA THR A 51 2.59 -15.11 -3.53
C THR A 51 4.10 -14.80 -3.63
N LYS A 52 4.89 -15.18 -2.62
CA LYS A 52 6.34 -14.91 -2.59
C LYS A 52 7.02 -15.52 -3.82
N GLY A 53 7.68 -14.67 -4.62
CA GLY A 53 8.37 -15.08 -5.84
C GLY A 53 7.45 -15.43 -7.01
N HIS A 54 6.13 -15.46 -6.81
CA HIS A 54 5.18 -15.68 -7.89
C HIS A 54 5.03 -14.40 -8.72
N LYS A 55 5.43 -14.48 -9.98
CA LYS A 55 5.29 -13.42 -10.98
C LYS A 55 4.21 -13.84 -11.98
N PRO A 56 3.01 -13.23 -11.95
CA PRO A 56 1.94 -13.56 -12.89
C PRO A 56 2.38 -13.36 -14.35
N ILE A 57 1.85 -14.18 -15.27
CA ILE A 57 2.19 -14.12 -16.70
C ILE A 57 1.94 -12.72 -17.28
N ASN A 58 0.81 -12.10 -16.92
CA ASN A 58 0.38 -10.79 -17.41
C ASN A 58 0.73 -9.63 -16.46
N PHE A 59 1.77 -9.77 -15.63
CA PHE A 59 2.14 -8.75 -14.62
C PHE A 59 2.47 -7.37 -15.23
N GLU A 60 2.88 -7.32 -16.50
CA GLU A 60 3.27 -6.08 -17.20
C GLU A 60 2.09 -5.15 -17.52
N TYR A 61 0.87 -5.69 -17.56
CA TYR A 61 -0.36 -4.92 -17.70
C TYR A 61 -0.81 -4.25 -16.40
N ARG A 62 -0.13 -4.54 -15.29
CA ARG A 62 -0.38 -3.94 -13.98
C ARG A 62 0.57 -2.77 -13.73
N GLU A 63 0.12 -1.83 -12.92
CA GLU A 63 0.96 -0.73 -12.46
C GLU A 63 2.01 -1.26 -11.47
N PRO A 64 3.33 -1.14 -11.73
CA PRO A 64 4.35 -1.91 -11.00
C PRO A 64 4.76 -1.31 -9.64
N ARG A 65 4.14 -0.18 -9.25
CA ARG A 65 4.39 0.54 -7.99
C ARG A 65 5.86 0.87 -7.71
N THR A 66 6.69 1.03 -8.75
CA THR A 66 8.13 1.35 -8.62
C THR A 66 8.38 2.85 -8.49
N LYS A 67 9.61 3.23 -8.09
CA LYS A 67 10.09 4.62 -8.14
C LYS A 67 9.90 5.25 -9.52
N LYS A 68 10.24 4.51 -10.58
CA LYS A 68 10.10 4.95 -11.99
C LYS A 68 8.64 5.19 -12.34
N PHE A 69 7.74 4.31 -11.91
CA PHE A 69 6.30 4.47 -12.13
C PHE A 69 5.75 5.69 -11.38
N CYS A 70 6.07 5.85 -10.10
CA CYS A 70 5.65 7.03 -9.31
C CYS A 70 6.11 8.34 -9.96
N LEU A 71 7.35 8.41 -10.44
CA LEU A 71 7.85 9.60 -11.16
C LEU A 71 7.10 9.83 -12.48
N LYS A 72 6.75 8.77 -13.23
CA LYS A 72 5.95 8.87 -14.45
C LYS A 72 4.58 9.47 -14.15
N VAL A 73 3.87 8.94 -13.16
CA VAL A 73 2.58 9.46 -12.70
C VAL A 73 2.70 10.91 -12.29
N ALA A 74 3.67 11.24 -11.42
CA ALA A 74 3.87 12.61 -10.94
C ALA A 74 4.13 13.60 -12.07
N LYS A 75 4.91 13.22 -13.10
CA LYS A 75 5.13 14.06 -14.28
C LYS A 75 3.85 14.29 -15.06
N THR A 76 3.07 13.25 -15.31
CA THR A 76 1.79 13.34 -16.03
C THR A 76 0.82 14.22 -15.26
N GLU A 77 0.60 13.90 -14.00
CA GLU A 77 -0.32 14.63 -13.16
C GLU A 77 0.11 16.08 -13.03
N SER A 78 1.37 16.41 -12.76
CA SER A 78 1.82 17.80 -12.59
C SER A 78 1.51 18.75 -13.76
N LYS A 79 1.39 18.21 -14.98
CA LYS A 79 1.07 19.00 -16.18
C LYS A 79 -0.39 19.44 -16.21
N ARG A 80 -1.28 18.77 -15.47
CA ARG A 80 -2.71 19.08 -15.39
C ARG A 80 -3.03 20.30 -14.53
N PHE A 81 -2.08 20.81 -13.75
CA PHE A 81 -2.27 22.09 -13.04
C PHE A 81 -2.51 23.24 -14.03
N LYS A 82 -3.50 24.08 -13.73
CA LYS A 82 -3.68 25.39 -14.39
C LYS A 82 -2.48 26.29 -14.11
N ASN A 83 -2.11 26.44 -12.84
CA ASN A 83 -0.87 27.08 -12.43
C ASN A 83 0.31 26.11 -12.61
N LYS A 84 1.11 26.30 -13.67
CA LYS A 84 2.24 25.42 -14.01
C LYS A 84 3.35 25.42 -12.96
N GLU A 85 3.59 26.55 -12.30
CA GLU A 85 4.58 26.65 -11.24
C GLU A 85 4.21 25.76 -10.04
N LYS A 86 2.94 25.81 -9.61
CA LYS A 86 2.43 24.94 -8.54
C LYS A 86 2.63 23.45 -8.85
N GLY A 87 2.35 23.05 -10.10
CA GLY A 87 2.59 21.69 -10.57
C GLY A 87 4.08 21.31 -10.53
N LYS A 88 4.96 22.20 -10.99
CA LYS A 88 6.42 22.01 -10.98
C LYS A 88 6.97 21.88 -9.56
N ILE A 89 6.49 22.68 -8.62
CA ILE A 89 6.88 22.59 -7.19
C ILE A 89 6.52 21.22 -6.62
N LYS A 90 5.28 20.75 -6.81
CA LYS A 90 4.84 19.42 -6.32
C LYS A 90 5.63 18.28 -6.97
N LEU A 91 5.87 18.36 -8.28
CA LEU A 91 6.71 17.38 -9.00
C LEU A 91 8.14 17.34 -8.45
N ASN A 92 8.77 18.51 -8.26
CA ASN A 92 10.13 18.59 -7.76
C ASN A 92 10.25 17.95 -6.37
N ARG A 93 9.30 18.21 -5.47
CA ARG A 93 9.29 17.56 -4.14
C ARG A 93 9.21 16.04 -4.24
N ILE A 94 8.30 15.49 -5.06
CA ILE A 94 8.22 14.03 -5.27
C ILE A 94 9.53 13.50 -5.85
N LYS A 95 10.09 14.16 -6.87
CA LYS A 95 11.33 13.74 -7.53
C LYS A 95 12.51 13.69 -6.54
N THR A 96 12.68 14.73 -5.73
CA THR A 96 13.74 14.80 -4.70
C THR A 96 13.60 13.64 -3.72
N LYS A 97 12.43 13.45 -3.13
CA LYS A 97 12.17 12.37 -2.19
C LYS A 97 12.36 10.98 -2.80
N LEU A 98 11.94 10.78 -4.05
CA LEU A 98 12.19 9.52 -4.75
C LEU A 98 13.70 9.26 -4.91
N ASN A 99 14.51 10.26 -5.19
CA ASN A 99 15.97 10.07 -5.35
C ASN A 99 16.64 9.61 -4.04
N GLU A 100 16.10 10.00 -2.89
CA GLU A 100 16.62 9.61 -1.57
C GLU A 100 16.26 8.18 -1.17
N LEU A 101 15.29 7.53 -1.84
CA LEU A 101 14.85 6.19 -1.47
C LEU A 101 15.87 5.12 -1.81
N MET A 102 16.18 4.27 -0.83
CA MET A 102 16.99 3.07 -0.98
C MET A 102 16.08 1.85 -1.05
N LEU A 103 15.89 1.30 -2.26
CA LEU A 103 15.05 0.13 -2.50
C LEU A 103 15.79 -0.82 -3.45
N PRO A 104 16.67 -1.70 -2.93
CA PRO A 104 17.49 -2.55 -3.76
C PRO A 104 16.63 -3.62 -4.47
N GLU A 105 16.97 -3.92 -5.73
CA GLU A 105 16.20 -4.87 -6.56
C GLU A 105 16.09 -6.28 -5.97
N LYS A 106 17.05 -6.66 -5.10
CA LYS A 106 17.07 -7.93 -4.36
C LYS A 106 16.03 -8.02 -3.23
N LEU A 107 15.25 -6.97 -2.96
CA LEU A 107 14.11 -7.04 -2.04
C LEU A 107 13.12 -8.12 -2.50
N GLN A 108 12.55 -8.84 -1.55
CA GLN A 108 11.63 -9.92 -1.87
C GLN A 108 10.38 -9.38 -2.59
N LYS A 109 10.17 -9.89 -3.80
CA LYS A 109 8.99 -9.59 -4.63
C LYS A 109 7.96 -10.72 -4.56
N GLY A 110 6.74 -10.37 -4.90
CA GLY A 110 5.57 -11.24 -4.99
C GLY A 110 4.35 -10.40 -5.37
N VAL A 111 3.16 -10.98 -5.33
CA VAL A 111 1.91 -10.23 -5.54
C VAL A 111 1.49 -9.55 -4.25
N ILE A 112 1.36 -8.22 -4.31
CA ILE A 112 0.76 -7.38 -3.26
C ILE A 112 -0.72 -7.13 -3.56
N HIS A 113 -1.48 -6.69 -2.57
CA HIS A 113 -2.84 -6.17 -2.76
C HIS A 113 -2.84 -4.80 -3.42
N GLY A 114 -1.95 -3.89 -3.00
CA GLY A 114 -1.83 -2.54 -3.55
C GLY A 114 -2.79 -1.50 -2.97
N ASP A 115 -3.83 -1.92 -2.26
CA ASP A 115 -4.84 -1.08 -1.59
C ASP A 115 -5.43 -1.78 -0.34
N PHE A 116 -4.55 -2.30 0.53
CA PHE A 116 -4.98 -3.07 1.69
C PHE A 116 -5.50 -2.17 2.84
N ASP A 117 -6.76 -1.77 2.76
CA ASP A 117 -7.48 -1.00 3.81
C ASP A 117 -8.73 -1.73 4.34
N LYS A 118 -9.24 -1.28 5.49
CA LYS A 118 -10.49 -1.76 6.09
C LYS A 118 -11.70 -1.64 5.15
N ALA A 119 -11.67 -0.71 4.18
CA ALA A 119 -12.70 -0.60 3.16
C ALA A 119 -12.79 -1.84 2.27
N ASN A 120 -11.69 -2.58 2.09
CA ASN A 120 -11.61 -3.75 1.21
C ASN A 120 -11.70 -5.09 1.98
N ILE A 121 -12.07 -5.03 3.27
CA ILE A 121 -12.11 -6.23 4.12
C ILE A 121 -13.50 -6.41 4.73
N LYS A 122 -14.04 -7.62 4.58
CA LYS A 122 -15.32 -8.02 5.18
C LYS A 122 -15.12 -8.76 6.49
N PHE A 123 -15.98 -8.44 7.45
CA PHE A 123 -16.09 -9.15 8.72
C PHE A 123 -17.50 -9.65 8.97
N LYS A 124 -17.62 -10.87 9.49
CA LYS A 124 -18.87 -11.40 10.08
C LYS A 124 -18.62 -11.67 11.56
N LYS A 125 -19.37 -10.99 12.44
CA LYS A 125 -19.07 -10.91 13.88
C LYS A 125 -17.62 -10.41 14.07
N ASN A 126 -16.76 -11.19 14.71
CA ASN A 126 -15.35 -10.87 14.92
C ASN A 126 -14.39 -11.62 13.99
N LYS A 127 -14.88 -12.27 12.93
CA LYS A 127 -14.04 -13.03 11.99
C LYS A 127 -13.93 -12.31 10.65
N LEU A 128 -12.72 -12.21 10.12
CA LEU A 128 -12.47 -11.79 8.73
C LEU A 128 -13.03 -12.87 7.79
N THR A 129 -13.86 -12.45 6.84
CA THR A 129 -14.56 -13.35 5.89
C THR A 129 -14.17 -13.12 4.44
N GLY A 130 -13.55 -11.99 4.11
CA GLY A 130 -13.13 -11.70 2.75
C GLY A 130 -12.16 -10.54 2.66
N ILE A 131 -11.24 -10.65 1.71
CA ILE A 131 -10.43 -9.56 1.19
C ILE A 131 -10.92 -9.36 -0.24
N LEU A 132 -11.28 -8.13 -0.58
CA LEU A 132 -11.88 -7.76 -1.86
C LEU A 132 -10.97 -6.78 -2.60
N ASP A 133 -11.35 -6.44 -3.82
CA ASP A 133 -10.74 -5.36 -4.61
C ASP A 133 -9.24 -5.55 -4.88
N PHE A 134 -8.94 -6.55 -5.72
CA PHE A 134 -7.58 -6.81 -6.19
C PHE A 134 -7.24 -6.00 -7.46
N ASP A 135 -7.97 -4.94 -7.77
CA ASP A 135 -7.76 -4.18 -9.01
C ASP A 135 -6.39 -3.48 -9.03
N ASP A 136 -5.89 -3.10 -7.87
CA ASP A 136 -4.56 -2.49 -7.68
C ASP A 136 -3.44 -3.51 -7.43
N SER A 137 -3.76 -4.80 -7.44
CA SER A 137 -2.80 -5.86 -7.15
C SER A 137 -1.79 -6.04 -8.27
N THR A 138 -0.51 -6.11 -7.89
CA THR A 138 0.61 -6.12 -8.82
C THR A 138 1.78 -6.93 -8.29
N TYR A 139 2.74 -7.24 -9.15
CA TYR A 139 4.00 -7.86 -8.77
C TYR A 139 5.05 -6.80 -8.42
N THR A 140 5.40 -6.68 -7.14
CA THR A 140 6.41 -5.71 -6.66
C THR A 140 6.98 -6.15 -5.31
N PHE A 141 7.72 -5.27 -4.62
CA PHE A 141 8.23 -5.53 -3.27
C PHE A 141 7.09 -5.79 -2.29
N LEU A 142 7.12 -6.94 -1.59
CA LEU A 142 6.06 -7.31 -0.64
C LEU A 142 5.95 -6.34 0.55
N ILE A 143 7.05 -5.66 0.89
CA ILE A 143 7.05 -4.60 1.92
C ILE A 143 6.32 -3.32 1.48
N TYR A 144 5.91 -3.18 0.22
CA TYR A 144 5.12 -2.03 -0.24
C TYR A 144 3.78 -1.93 0.51
N ASP A 145 3.03 -3.03 0.58
CA ASP A 145 1.78 -3.10 1.33
C ASP A 145 2.00 -2.90 2.84
N LEU A 146 3.15 -3.32 3.37
CA LEU A 146 3.50 -3.05 4.77
C LEU A 146 3.73 -1.55 5.00
N GLY A 147 4.36 -0.85 4.05
CA GLY A 147 4.46 0.61 4.05
C GLY A 147 3.09 1.30 4.03
N ALA A 148 2.15 0.78 3.22
CA ALA A 148 0.77 1.25 3.17
C ALA A 148 0.06 1.09 4.52
N VAL A 149 0.12 -0.11 5.09
CA VAL A 149 -0.46 -0.40 6.40
C VAL A 149 0.13 0.52 7.46
N LEU A 150 1.44 0.71 7.51
CA LEU A 150 2.04 1.61 8.48
C LEU A 150 1.53 3.05 8.30
N LEU A 151 1.50 3.58 7.07
CA LEU A 151 0.94 4.90 6.81
C LEU A 151 -0.48 5.04 7.38
N TYR A 152 -1.41 4.20 6.95
CA TYR A 152 -2.83 4.36 7.31
C TYR A 152 -3.10 4.05 8.78
N TRP A 153 -2.39 3.09 9.38
CA TRP A 153 -2.75 2.58 10.69
C TRP A 153 -2.03 3.26 11.84
N THR A 154 -0.83 3.81 11.60
CA THR A 154 0.01 4.36 12.65
C THR A 154 0.25 5.84 12.49
N ARG A 155 -0.10 6.45 11.35
CA ARG A 155 0.19 7.87 11.13
C ARG A 155 -0.90 8.71 10.48
N PHE A 156 -1.60 8.23 9.47
CA PHE A 156 -2.45 9.08 8.63
C PHE A 156 -3.61 9.73 9.39
N TYR A 157 -4.22 9.00 10.33
CA TYR A 157 -5.36 9.48 11.12
C TYR A 157 -4.98 10.05 12.49
N VAL A 158 -3.69 10.08 12.85
CA VAL A 158 -3.17 10.56 14.13
C VAL A 158 -2.14 11.67 13.91
N LYS A 159 -1.78 12.43 14.96
CA LYS A 159 -0.90 13.60 14.82
C LYS A 159 0.58 13.26 14.61
N LYS A 160 1.05 12.17 15.19
CA LYS A 160 2.44 11.69 15.16
C LYS A 160 2.47 10.19 14.92
N LEU A 161 3.60 9.67 14.45
CA LEU A 161 3.79 8.26 14.18
C LEU A 161 3.71 7.45 15.49
N ASP A 162 2.73 6.55 15.54
CA ASP A 162 2.53 5.62 16.66
C ASP A 162 3.44 4.40 16.50
N PHE A 163 4.60 4.46 17.14
CA PHE A 163 5.58 3.37 17.10
C PHE A 163 5.15 2.13 17.88
N GLU A 164 4.34 2.25 18.93
CA GLU A 164 3.84 1.09 19.67
C GLU A 164 2.91 0.26 18.80
N LYS A 165 2.00 0.94 18.09
CA LYS A 165 1.13 0.29 17.11
C LYS A 165 1.91 -0.25 15.91
N ALA A 166 2.93 0.47 15.44
CA ALA A 166 3.81 -0.01 14.37
C ALA A 166 4.54 -1.30 14.78
N LYS A 167 5.17 -1.35 15.96
CA LYS A 167 5.80 -2.55 16.53
C LYS A 167 4.83 -3.71 16.58
N LYS A 168 3.60 -3.48 17.04
CA LYS A 168 2.55 -4.51 17.12
C LYS A 168 2.20 -5.06 15.73
N ILE A 169 2.01 -4.20 14.74
CA ILE A 169 1.74 -4.60 13.35
C ILE A 169 2.89 -5.46 12.80
N ILE A 170 4.14 -5.00 12.96
CA ILE A 170 5.33 -5.73 12.49
C ILE A 170 5.42 -7.11 13.16
N LYS A 171 5.26 -7.19 14.49
CA LYS A 171 5.28 -8.47 15.22
C LYS A 171 4.21 -9.45 14.74
N ILE A 172 3.00 -8.97 14.46
CA ILE A 172 1.92 -9.82 13.93
C ILE A 172 2.26 -10.31 12.52
N TYR A 173 2.78 -9.42 11.66
CA TYR A 173 3.17 -9.79 10.30
C TYR A 173 4.28 -10.84 10.30
N GLU A 174 5.34 -10.63 11.09
CA GLU A 174 6.50 -11.54 11.17
C GLU A 174 6.13 -12.94 11.68
N LYS A 175 5.08 -13.07 12.51
CA LYS A 175 4.56 -14.38 12.96
C LYS A 175 4.11 -15.28 11.81
N TYR A 176 3.64 -14.69 10.71
CA TYR A 176 3.11 -15.44 9.57
C TYR A 176 4.05 -15.38 8.35
N ARG A 177 4.83 -14.31 8.22
CA ARG A 177 5.87 -14.16 7.19
C ARG A 177 7.07 -13.41 7.78
N PRO A 178 8.12 -14.12 8.23
CA PRO A 178 9.33 -13.50 8.75
C PRO A 178 9.96 -12.54 7.73
N LEU A 179 10.41 -11.37 8.20
CA LEU A 179 11.07 -10.38 7.35
C LEU A 179 12.58 -10.67 7.31
N SER A 180 13.16 -10.63 6.11
CA SER A 180 14.61 -10.66 5.97
C SER A 180 15.25 -9.39 6.55
N LYS A 181 16.54 -9.46 6.93
CA LYS A 181 17.31 -8.29 7.37
C LYS A 181 17.25 -7.15 6.35
N LEU A 182 17.29 -7.50 5.07
CA LEU A 182 17.15 -6.53 3.98
C LEU A 182 15.78 -5.85 4.00
N GLU A 183 14.69 -6.62 4.09
CA GLU A 183 13.35 -6.04 4.19
C GLU A 183 13.21 -5.13 5.41
N LYS A 184 13.68 -5.55 6.60
CA LYS A 184 13.65 -4.74 7.82
C LYS A 184 14.36 -3.39 7.64
N ASN A 185 15.54 -3.40 7.02
CA ASN A 185 16.31 -2.20 6.72
C ASN A 185 15.62 -1.26 5.71
N ASN A 186 14.64 -1.75 4.94
CA ASN A 186 14.00 -1.00 3.85
C ASN A 186 12.50 -0.71 4.09
N ILE A 187 11.93 -1.03 5.27
CA ILE A 187 10.54 -0.66 5.60
C ILE A 187 10.34 0.86 5.58
N PHE A 188 11.32 1.61 6.08
CA PHE A 188 11.28 3.08 6.06
C PHE A 188 11.11 3.62 4.63
N ASP A 189 11.89 3.09 3.69
CA ASP A 189 11.82 3.46 2.28
C ASP A 189 10.52 2.99 1.60
N ALA A 190 9.99 1.82 1.99
CA ALA A 190 8.71 1.32 1.49
C ALA A 190 7.51 2.18 1.97
N PHE A 191 7.53 2.62 3.24
CA PHE A 191 6.56 3.58 3.78
C PHE A 191 6.58 4.86 2.93
N GLN A 192 7.76 5.45 2.74
CA GLN A 192 7.89 6.67 1.94
C GLN A 192 7.47 6.48 0.49
N LEU A 193 7.84 5.36 -0.14
CA LEU A 193 7.43 5.06 -1.52
C LEU A 193 5.91 5.02 -1.67
N HIS A 194 5.21 4.35 -0.76
CA HIS A 194 3.75 4.31 -0.78
C HIS A 194 3.15 5.70 -0.58
N THR A 195 3.68 6.47 0.38
CA THR A 195 3.28 7.87 0.62
C THR A 195 3.45 8.73 -0.64
N LEU A 196 4.59 8.62 -1.32
CA LEU A 196 4.88 9.33 -2.57
C LEU A 196 3.99 8.88 -3.72
N MET A 197 3.60 7.60 -3.76
CA MET A 197 2.66 7.09 -4.76
C MET A 197 1.31 7.79 -4.63
N ILE A 198 0.75 7.87 -3.42
CA ILE A 198 -0.48 8.61 -3.15
C ILE A 198 -0.33 10.08 -3.52
N MET A 199 0.79 10.71 -3.13
CA MET A 199 1.08 12.10 -3.52
C MET A 199 1.12 12.28 -5.04
N SER A 200 1.55 11.28 -5.80
CA SER A 200 1.62 11.35 -7.27
C SER A 200 0.25 11.24 -7.93
N TRP A 201 -0.66 10.39 -7.45
CA TRP A 201 -2.02 10.29 -7.99
C TRP A 201 -2.91 11.43 -7.54
N LEU A 202 -2.85 11.77 -6.25
CA LEU A 202 -3.83 12.64 -5.58
C LEU A 202 -3.26 14.02 -5.27
N MET A 203 -2.36 14.53 -6.12
CA MET A 203 -1.67 15.82 -5.89
C MET A 203 -2.60 17.04 -5.86
N TYR A 204 -3.86 16.88 -6.24
CA TYR A 204 -4.89 17.91 -6.27
C TYR A 204 -5.89 17.81 -5.11
N ASP A 205 -5.93 16.65 -4.47
CA ASP A 205 -7.06 16.25 -3.67
C ASP A 205 -7.04 16.90 -2.29
N LYS A 206 -8.23 16.91 -1.68
CA LYS A 206 -8.41 17.36 -0.32
C LYS A 206 -8.87 16.20 0.55
N TRP A 207 -8.31 16.12 1.75
CA TRP A 207 -8.80 15.23 2.80
C TRP A 207 -9.43 16.07 3.91
N LYS A 208 -10.74 15.88 4.15
CA LYS A 208 -11.51 16.69 5.11
C LYS A 208 -11.29 18.20 4.94
N GLY A 209 -11.32 18.66 3.68
CA GLY A 209 -11.15 20.07 3.31
C GLY A 209 -9.70 20.58 3.26
N LYS A 210 -8.72 19.80 3.72
CA LYS A 210 -7.29 20.18 3.76
C LYS A 210 -6.52 19.60 2.56
N ASP A 211 -5.52 20.33 2.05
CA ASP A 211 -4.67 19.86 0.94
C ASP A 211 -3.95 18.55 1.34
N LEU A 212 -4.30 17.45 0.66
CA LEU A 212 -3.75 16.13 0.95
C LEU A 212 -2.25 16.07 0.71
N PHE A 213 -1.76 16.74 -0.33
CA PHE A 213 -0.33 16.79 -0.62
C PHE A 213 0.45 17.46 0.52
N LYS A 214 -0.11 18.49 1.16
CA LYS A 214 0.50 19.15 2.33
C LYS A 214 0.51 18.22 3.54
N ILE A 215 -0.57 17.45 3.77
CA ILE A 215 -0.63 16.45 4.85
C ILE A 215 0.47 15.40 4.66
N LEU A 216 0.54 14.79 3.48
CA LEU A 216 1.51 13.74 3.17
C LEU A 216 2.95 14.28 3.18
N SER A 217 3.15 15.53 2.75
CA SER A 217 4.43 16.23 2.88
C SER A 217 4.88 16.31 4.35
N GLY A 218 3.99 16.72 5.26
CA GLY A 218 4.32 16.77 6.69
C GLY A 218 4.63 15.39 7.30
N ILE A 219 4.04 14.32 6.77
CA ILE A 219 4.37 12.94 7.17
C ILE A 219 5.79 12.56 6.70
N LEU A 220 6.15 12.90 5.46
CA LEU A 220 7.51 12.67 4.96
C LEU A 220 8.55 13.46 5.76
N ASP A 221 8.26 14.73 6.08
CA ASP A 221 9.17 15.57 6.87
C ASP A 221 9.34 15.01 8.31
N GLU A 222 8.29 14.44 8.90
CA GLU A 222 8.40 13.72 10.18
C GLU A 222 9.27 12.46 10.05
N LEU A 223 9.10 11.66 9.00
CA LEU A 223 9.94 10.49 8.75
C LEU A 223 11.42 10.88 8.57
N ASP A 224 11.70 11.96 7.87
CA ASP A 224 13.05 12.48 7.68
C ASP A 224 13.68 12.91 9.01
N SER A 225 12.91 13.58 9.87
CA SER A 225 13.35 13.97 11.22
C SER A 225 13.67 12.77 12.13
N ILE A 226 13.05 11.61 11.87
CA ILE A 226 13.34 10.37 12.59
C ILE A 226 14.60 9.71 12.00
N GLY A 227 14.67 9.62 10.67
CA GLY A 227 15.74 8.92 9.95
C GLY A 227 15.64 7.39 10.01
N ARG A 228 16.34 6.72 9.10
CA ARG A 228 16.31 5.25 8.93
C ARG A 228 16.71 4.49 10.19
N ASP A 229 17.84 4.88 10.80
CA ASP A 229 18.40 4.14 11.94
C ASP A 229 17.48 4.21 13.15
N LYS A 230 17.02 5.40 13.53
CA LYS A 230 16.10 5.55 14.66
C LYS A 230 14.75 4.88 14.39
N PHE A 231 14.26 4.94 13.15
CA PHE A 231 13.04 4.24 12.76
C PHE A 231 13.21 2.71 12.91
N TYR A 232 14.32 2.16 12.43
CA TYR A 232 14.66 0.74 12.58
C TYR A 232 14.73 0.34 14.06
N LYS A 233 15.51 1.06 14.87
CA LYS A 233 15.64 0.78 16.31
C LYS A 233 14.28 0.82 17.00
N LYS A 234 13.46 1.83 16.69
CA LYS A 234 12.10 1.94 17.23
C LYS A 234 11.12 0.87 16.72
N LEU A 235 11.47 0.02 15.76
CA LEU A 235 10.60 -1.10 15.35
C LEU A 235 11.12 -2.46 15.82
N PHE A 236 12.44 -2.62 15.91
CA PHE A 236 13.08 -3.92 16.06
C PHE A 236 13.90 -4.08 17.35
N ASP A 237 14.20 -2.99 18.05
CA ASP A 237 14.80 -3.00 19.39
C ASP A 237 13.70 -2.77 20.45
#